data_AF-A0A239CN30-F1
#
_entry.id   AF-A0A239CN30-F1
#
_cell.length_a   1.000
_cell.length_b   1.000
_cell.length_c   1.000
_cell.angle_alpha   90.00
_cell.angle_beta   90.00
_cell.angle_gamma   90.00
#
_symmetry.space_group_name_H-M   'P 1'
#
loop_
_entity.id
_entity.type
_entity.pdbx_description
1 polymer ?
#
loop_
_entity_poly.entity_id
_entity_poly.type
_entity_poly.pdbx_seq_one_letter_code
_entity_poly.pdbx_strand_id
1 'polypeptide(L)'
;MLESAGTLRGQLQRGLGRAARRAADRPGAGEYVYDCVRSDPRWDRQCESRRLYYARLMVDLELPAGPVAEHLFDPADHTDPDEWRVDLALGVLADLVRLSRREAAAPLRRYAEEGAQWFDAVTELIDLEDPSLTDGLDELVAARCDDADLEMLVPAGRNPVIEAWAARQPRVAAALERQRAAGRAARRAMAAGPGRDAQSDAELLALARRRGEGAIAAIFELGRRRTPALLDLAEELLPQRPSRFGGAVCRALRDYGPETLPRARAWAAERGGCADIGLRILARYGTRQDIPLLMEELQGAVARREWGGAAGPIEGLGRLRAGEAVPLLKTAWTESTYAYLRPRILTALTRTAPHTAESYTVEGLWDCEDGVRAEAARSAPLTRDTGLRLRRLHQDGAEDPGVRAAAGARLMT
;
A
#
# COMPACT_ATOMS: atom_id res chain seq x y z
N MET A 1 -10.12 7.25 -18.82
CA MET A 1 -8.74 7.46 -19.33
C MET A 1 -8.03 8.47 -18.43
N LEU A 2 -6.78 8.23 -18.08
CA LEU A 2 -6.00 9.16 -17.25
C LEU A 2 -5.63 10.43 -18.05
N GLU A 3 -5.91 11.59 -17.48
CA GLU A 3 -5.55 12.88 -18.05
C GLU A 3 -4.10 13.28 -17.73
N SER A 4 -3.63 14.31 -18.42
CA SER A 4 -2.34 14.95 -18.18
C SER A 4 -2.18 15.40 -16.72
N ALA A 5 -1.00 15.18 -16.13
CA ALA A 5 -0.69 15.60 -14.77
C ALA A 5 -0.70 17.13 -14.55
N GLY A 6 -0.82 17.91 -15.63
CA GLY A 6 -1.00 19.36 -15.58
C GLY A 6 -2.45 19.80 -15.32
N THR A 7 -3.45 18.99 -15.67
CA THR A 7 -4.86 19.35 -15.49
C THR A 7 -5.31 19.08 -14.05
N LEU A 8 -6.36 19.77 -13.58
CA LEU A 8 -6.91 19.50 -12.24
C LEU A 8 -7.39 18.04 -12.14
N ARG A 9 -8.13 17.57 -13.14
CA ARG A 9 -8.63 16.19 -13.18
C ARG A 9 -7.51 15.15 -13.21
N GLY A 10 -6.46 15.36 -14.00
CA GLY A 10 -5.30 14.45 -14.01
C GLY A 10 -4.57 14.41 -12.67
N GLN A 11 -4.56 15.51 -11.91
CA GLN A 11 -3.97 15.54 -10.57
C GLN A 11 -4.88 14.87 -9.52
N LEU A 12 -6.21 15.05 -9.62
CA LEU A 12 -7.19 14.34 -8.78
C LEU A 12 -7.14 12.83 -9.02
N GLN A 13 -7.05 12.40 -10.28
CA GLN A 13 -6.89 10.98 -10.65
C GLN A 13 -5.63 10.39 -10.02
N ARG A 14 -4.54 11.16 -9.97
CA ARG A 14 -3.32 10.72 -9.31
C ARG A 14 -3.42 10.79 -7.78
N GLY A 15 -4.38 11.49 -7.19
CA GLY A 15 -4.52 11.66 -5.75
C GLY A 15 -3.52 12.65 -5.15
N LEU A 16 -3.12 13.67 -5.91
CA LEU A 16 -2.08 14.62 -5.50
C LEU A 16 -2.65 15.69 -4.54
N GLY A 17 -1.90 16.01 -3.49
CA GLY A 17 -2.33 17.00 -2.50
C GLY A 17 -2.55 18.40 -3.08
N ARG A 18 -1.84 18.79 -4.15
CA ARG A 18 -2.05 20.10 -4.80
C ARG A 18 -3.42 20.19 -5.48
N ALA A 19 -3.96 19.05 -5.95
CA ALA A 19 -5.28 19.02 -6.53
C ALA A 19 -6.37 19.23 -5.48
N ALA A 20 -6.21 18.66 -4.30
CA ALA A 20 -7.15 18.86 -3.19
C ALA A 20 -7.24 20.35 -2.81
N ARG A 21 -6.10 21.03 -2.74
CA ARG A 21 -6.06 22.48 -2.50
C ARG A 21 -6.69 23.29 -3.63
N ARG A 22 -6.39 22.95 -4.88
CA ARG A 22 -6.92 23.65 -6.07
C ARG A 22 -8.41 23.42 -6.29
N ALA A 23 -8.95 22.27 -5.88
CA ALA A 23 -10.34 21.92 -6.10
C ALA A 23 -11.30 22.86 -5.36
N ALA A 24 -10.93 23.30 -4.14
CA ALA A 24 -11.72 24.23 -3.34
C ALA A 24 -12.00 25.57 -4.06
N ASP A 25 -11.06 26.03 -4.88
CA ASP A 25 -11.15 27.30 -5.61
C ASP A 25 -11.70 27.16 -7.04
N ARG A 26 -12.08 25.95 -7.46
CA ARG A 26 -12.48 25.66 -8.84
C ARG A 26 -13.95 25.22 -8.93
N PRO A 27 -14.85 26.09 -9.44
CA PRO A 27 -16.21 25.69 -9.75
C PRO A 27 -16.26 24.45 -10.65
N GLY A 28 -17.14 23.50 -10.32
CA GLY A 28 -17.29 22.24 -11.05
C GLY A 28 -16.24 21.17 -10.74
N ALA A 29 -15.30 21.40 -9.80
CA ALA A 29 -14.33 20.38 -9.41
C ALA A 29 -14.97 19.11 -8.83
N GLY A 30 -16.18 19.21 -8.27
CA GLY A 30 -16.93 18.07 -7.73
C GLY A 30 -17.20 16.98 -8.77
N GLU A 31 -17.48 17.34 -10.02
CA GLU A 31 -17.69 16.36 -11.11
C GLU A 31 -16.42 15.54 -11.36
N TYR A 32 -15.24 16.16 -11.26
CA TYR A 32 -13.99 15.42 -11.39
C TYR A 32 -13.75 14.45 -10.23
N VAL A 33 -14.23 14.78 -9.03
CA VAL A 33 -14.17 13.86 -7.87
C VAL A 33 -15.09 12.67 -8.12
N TYR A 34 -16.35 12.90 -8.51
CA TYR A 34 -17.28 11.82 -8.84
C TYR A 34 -16.76 10.93 -9.96
N ASP A 35 -16.23 11.50 -11.03
CA ASP A 35 -15.60 10.75 -12.12
C ASP A 35 -14.47 9.85 -11.62
N CYS A 36 -13.62 10.33 -10.70
CA CYS A 36 -12.54 9.51 -10.16
C CYS A 36 -13.09 8.36 -9.30
N VAL A 37 -14.12 8.59 -8.50
CA VAL A 37 -14.72 7.54 -7.67
C VAL A 37 -15.41 6.47 -8.53
N ARG A 38 -16.09 6.88 -9.61
CA ARG A 38 -16.82 5.99 -10.54
C ARG A 38 -15.94 5.29 -11.58
N SER A 39 -14.77 5.85 -11.85
CA SER A 39 -13.79 5.33 -12.81
C SER A 39 -12.44 5.26 -12.15
N ASP A 40 -12.34 4.32 -11.20
CA ASP A 40 -11.20 4.11 -10.31
C ASP A 40 -9.85 4.30 -11.04
N PRO A 41 -9.12 5.40 -10.73
CA PRO A 41 -7.88 5.73 -11.41
C PRO A 41 -6.67 5.01 -10.80
N ARG A 42 -6.87 4.12 -9.80
CA ARG A 42 -5.77 3.35 -9.19
C ARG A 42 -5.08 2.48 -10.22
N TRP A 43 -3.75 2.59 -10.23
CA TRP A 43 -2.87 1.75 -11.02
C TRP A 43 -2.73 0.37 -10.35
N ASP A 44 -2.61 0.34 -9.03
CA ASP A 44 -2.60 -0.86 -8.19
C ASP A 44 -3.62 -0.67 -7.06
N ARG A 45 -4.81 -1.27 -7.28
CA ARG A 45 -5.96 -1.15 -6.39
C ARG A 45 -5.73 -1.78 -5.02
N GLN A 46 -4.74 -2.67 -4.90
CA GLN A 46 -4.43 -3.40 -3.65
C GLN A 46 -3.64 -2.55 -2.65
N CYS A 47 -2.88 -1.57 -3.13
CA CYS A 47 -1.92 -0.83 -2.29
C CYS A 47 -2.18 0.68 -2.20
N GLU A 48 -2.91 1.27 -3.15
CA GLU A 48 -3.08 2.73 -3.22
C GLU A 48 -4.24 3.25 -2.37
N SER A 49 -3.98 4.28 -1.57
CA SER A 49 -4.87 4.80 -0.52
C SER A 49 -5.79 5.94 -1.00
N ARG A 50 -6.51 5.75 -2.11
CA ARG A 50 -7.33 6.83 -2.72
C ARG A 50 -8.69 7.09 -2.05
N ARG A 51 -9.27 6.14 -1.32
CA ARG A 51 -10.62 6.28 -0.75
C ARG A 51 -10.77 7.46 0.21
N LEU A 52 -9.92 7.57 1.23
CA LEU A 52 -10.01 8.63 2.24
C LEU A 52 -9.74 10.01 1.64
N TYR A 53 -8.90 10.07 0.60
CA TYR A 53 -8.63 11.30 -0.15
C TYR A 53 -9.89 11.83 -0.84
N TYR A 54 -10.63 10.97 -1.56
CA TYR A 54 -11.87 11.38 -2.20
C TYR A 54 -12.98 11.66 -1.18
N ALA A 55 -13.09 10.87 -0.11
CA ALA A 55 -14.05 11.15 0.96
C ALA A 55 -13.82 12.52 1.61
N ARG A 56 -12.56 12.88 1.91
CA ARG A 56 -12.21 14.22 2.42
C ARG A 56 -12.51 15.32 1.42
N LEU A 57 -12.25 15.11 0.13
CA LEU A 57 -12.63 16.08 -0.91
C LEU A 57 -14.14 16.28 -0.98
N MET A 58 -14.93 15.21 -0.84
CA MET A 58 -16.38 15.32 -0.79
C MET A 58 -16.85 16.10 0.44
N VAL A 59 -16.21 15.93 1.60
CA VAL A 59 -16.50 16.75 2.79
C VAL A 59 -16.10 18.21 2.57
N ASP A 60 -14.88 18.47 2.11
CA ASP A 60 -14.33 19.82 1.91
C ASP A 60 -15.08 20.61 0.82
N LEU A 61 -15.63 19.93 -0.18
CA LEU A 61 -16.41 20.51 -1.28
C LEU A 61 -17.93 20.40 -1.07
N GLU A 62 -18.37 19.93 0.10
CA GLU A 62 -19.79 19.77 0.48
C GLU A 62 -20.61 18.92 -0.51
N LEU A 63 -19.99 17.90 -1.09
CA LEU A 63 -20.62 17.04 -2.10
C LEU A 63 -21.57 16.01 -1.44
N PRO A 64 -22.76 15.75 -2.03
CA PRO A 64 -23.64 14.68 -1.57
C PRO A 64 -23.09 13.29 -1.93
N ALA A 65 -23.46 12.27 -1.14
CA ALA A 65 -23.10 10.87 -1.39
C ALA A 65 -23.94 10.21 -2.51
N GLY A 66 -25.10 10.78 -2.86
CA GLY A 66 -26.03 10.24 -3.85
C GLY A 66 -25.38 9.87 -5.20
N PRO A 67 -24.60 10.76 -5.83
CA PRO A 67 -23.94 10.45 -7.10
C PRO A 67 -22.92 9.30 -7.04
N VAL A 68 -22.34 9.02 -5.85
CA VAL A 68 -21.51 7.82 -5.63
C VAL A 68 -22.40 6.58 -5.48
N ALA A 69 -23.52 6.69 -4.77
CA ALA A 69 -24.47 5.59 -4.64
C ALA A 69 -25.16 5.21 -5.97
N GLU A 70 -25.40 6.17 -6.87
CA GLU A 70 -25.96 5.93 -8.22
C GLU A 70 -25.05 5.08 -9.11
N HIS A 71 -23.75 5.04 -8.80
CA HIS A 71 -22.81 4.17 -9.49
C HIS A 71 -22.95 2.71 -9.10
N LEU A 72 -23.47 2.45 -7.90
CA LEU A 72 -23.78 1.13 -7.41
C LEU A 72 -25.07 0.63 -8.05
N PHE A 73 -25.24 -0.68 -8.16
CA PHE A 73 -26.41 -1.35 -8.76
C PHE A 73 -26.53 -1.11 -10.27
N ASP A 74 -25.44 -0.74 -10.93
CA ASP A 74 -25.40 -0.73 -12.38
C ASP A 74 -25.58 -2.17 -12.87
N PRO A 75 -26.45 -2.46 -13.85
CA PRO A 75 -26.57 -3.81 -14.40
C PRO A 75 -25.22 -4.42 -14.85
N ALA A 76 -24.26 -3.57 -15.22
CA ALA A 76 -22.90 -3.98 -15.52
C ALA A 76 -22.22 -4.70 -14.35
N ASP A 77 -22.53 -4.38 -13.09
CA ASP A 77 -21.92 -4.98 -11.89
C ASP A 77 -22.11 -6.51 -11.83
N HIS A 78 -23.11 -7.06 -12.54
CA HIS A 78 -23.34 -8.51 -12.65
C HIS A 78 -22.60 -9.19 -13.81
N THR A 79 -22.12 -8.41 -14.78
CA THR A 79 -21.60 -8.93 -16.05
C THR A 79 -20.16 -8.51 -16.35
N ASP A 80 -19.70 -7.43 -15.72
CA ASP A 80 -18.35 -6.90 -15.86
C ASP A 80 -17.35 -7.86 -15.18
N PRO A 81 -16.31 -8.32 -15.88
CA PRO A 81 -15.28 -9.15 -15.28
C PRO A 81 -14.38 -8.39 -14.28
N ASP A 82 -14.45 -7.05 -14.20
CA ASP A 82 -13.72 -6.26 -13.22
C ASP A 82 -14.39 -6.32 -11.83
N GLU A 83 -13.98 -7.31 -11.03
CA GLU A 83 -14.44 -7.51 -9.64
C GLU A 83 -14.22 -6.28 -8.75
N TRP A 84 -13.32 -5.37 -9.12
CA TRP A 84 -12.95 -4.18 -8.35
C TRP A 84 -13.72 -2.94 -8.77
N ARG A 85 -14.70 -3.07 -9.68
CA ARG A 85 -15.42 -1.93 -10.27
C ARG A 85 -16.01 -0.98 -9.22
N VAL A 86 -16.64 -1.53 -8.18
CA VAL A 86 -17.32 -0.75 -7.13
C VAL A 86 -16.47 -0.55 -5.87
N ASP A 87 -15.29 -1.20 -5.78
CA ASP A 87 -14.43 -1.21 -4.59
C ASP A 87 -14.13 0.21 -4.07
N LEU A 88 -13.69 1.10 -4.97
CA LEU A 88 -13.39 2.48 -4.58
C LEU A 88 -14.63 3.23 -4.07
N ALA A 89 -15.80 3.01 -4.69
CA ALA A 89 -17.04 3.67 -4.29
C ALA A 89 -17.53 3.19 -2.92
N LEU A 90 -17.46 1.88 -2.65
CA LEU A 90 -17.77 1.30 -1.34
C LEU A 90 -16.84 1.85 -0.27
N GLY A 91 -15.53 1.85 -0.52
CA GLY A 91 -14.53 2.40 0.41
C GLY A 91 -14.71 3.90 0.67
N VAL A 92 -15.09 4.69 -0.34
CA VAL A 92 -15.40 6.12 -0.17
C VAL A 92 -16.63 6.33 0.70
N LEU A 93 -17.70 5.55 0.50
CA LEU A 93 -18.89 5.62 1.36
C LEU A 93 -18.57 5.25 2.80
N ALA A 94 -17.76 4.21 3.03
CA ALA A 94 -17.30 3.83 4.36
C ALA A 94 -16.47 4.94 5.02
N ASP A 95 -15.52 5.54 4.30
CA ASP A 95 -14.71 6.65 4.82
C ASP A 95 -15.56 7.91 5.10
N LEU A 96 -16.62 8.17 4.32
CA LEU A 96 -17.58 9.23 4.63
C LEU A 96 -18.29 8.97 5.98
N VAL A 97 -18.67 7.73 6.28
CA VAL A 97 -19.22 7.37 7.59
C VAL A 97 -18.20 7.63 8.71
N ARG A 98 -16.92 7.25 8.52
CA ARG A 98 -15.83 7.55 9.47
C ARG A 98 -15.63 9.06 9.67
N LEU A 99 -15.85 9.85 8.63
CA LEU A 99 -15.85 11.32 8.66
C LEU A 99 -17.18 11.92 9.15
N SER A 100 -18.04 11.11 9.80
CA SER A 100 -19.32 11.50 10.40
C SER A 100 -20.43 11.90 9.41
N ARG A 101 -20.30 11.61 8.11
CA ARG A 101 -21.37 11.76 7.11
C ARG A 101 -22.25 10.51 7.10
N ARG A 102 -23.10 10.39 8.13
CA ARG A 102 -23.91 9.19 8.40
C ARG A 102 -24.88 8.83 7.27
N GLU A 103 -25.25 9.77 6.40
CA GLU A 103 -26.11 9.49 5.25
C GLU A 103 -25.49 8.50 4.25
N ALA A 104 -24.15 8.37 4.24
CA ALA A 104 -23.44 7.40 3.41
C ALA A 104 -23.62 5.94 3.87
N ALA A 105 -24.06 5.70 5.11
CA ALA A 105 -24.26 4.34 5.62
C ALA A 105 -25.47 3.64 4.96
N ALA A 106 -26.52 4.38 4.62
CA ALA A 106 -27.73 3.83 4.00
C ALA A 106 -27.46 3.15 2.64
N PRO A 107 -26.79 3.79 1.66
CA PRO A 107 -26.48 3.13 0.40
C PRO A 107 -25.49 1.96 0.57
N LEU A 108 -24.53 2.06 1.50
CA LEU A 108 -23.59 0.97 1.80
C LEU A 108 -24.34 -0.27 2.34
N ARG A 109 -25.24 -0.07 3.31
CA ARG A 109 -26.10 -1.12 3.87
C ARG A 109 -27.00 -1.75 2.81
N ARG A 110 -27.66 -0.93 1.98
CA ARG A 110 -28.50 -1.44 0.89
C ARG A 110 -27.70 -2.29 -0.09
N TYR A 111 -26.47 -1.90 -0.42
CA TYR A 111 -25.62 -2.67 -1.32
C TYR A 111 -25.15 -3.99 -0.69
N ALA A 112 -24.91 -4.02 0.61
CA ALA A 112 -24.67 -5.27 1.35
C ALA A 112 -25.88 -6.24 1.33
N GLU A 113 -27.11 -5.72 1.19
CA GLU A 113 -28.32 -6.55 1.10
C GLU A 113 -28.59 -7.05 -0.34
N GLU A 114 -28.49 -6.15 -1.32
CA GLU A 114 -29.02 -6.35 -2.68
C GLU A 114 -27.95 -6.36 -3.79
N GLY A 115 -26.73 -5.88 -3.51
CA GLY A 115 -25.70 -5.61 -4.52
C GLY A 115 -25.05 -6.86 -5.12
N ALA A 116 -24.47 -6.72 -6.31
CA ALA A 116 -23.72 -7.79 -6.96
C ALA A 116 -22.47 -8.18 -6.14
N GLN A 117 -21.72 -7.17 -5.68
CA GLN A 117 -20.53 -7.32 -4.81
C GLN A 117 -20.87 -7.09 -3.34
N TRP A 118 -21.97 -7.70 -2.87
CA TRP A 118 -22.49 -7.49 -1.51
C TRP A 118 -21.48 -7.87 -0.42
N PHE A 119 -20.60 -8.85 -0.67
CA PHE A 119 -19.61 -9.33 0.29
C PHE A 119 -18.58 -8.23 0.64
N ASP A 120 -18.17 -7.43 -0.33
CA ASP A 120 -17.25 -6.30 -0.12
C ASP A 120 -17.92 -5.19 0.71
N ALA A 121 -19.20 -4.91 0.46
CA ALA A 121 -19.95 -3.94 1.26
C ALA A 121 -20.18 -4.40 2.70
N VAL A 122 -20.40 -5.71 2.92
CA VAL A 122 -20.41 -6.30 4.26
C VAL A 122 -19.07 -6.12 4.96
N THR A 123 -17.96 -6.36 4.25
CA THR A 123 -16.60 -6.18 4.77
C THR A 123 -16.37 -4.73 5.21
N GLU A 124 -16.73 -3.76 4.38
CA GLU A 124 -16.63 -2.34 4.74
C GLU A 124 -17.48 -1.97 5.97
N LEU A 125 -18.69 -2.54 6.11
CA LEU A 125 -19.54 -2.32 7.29
C LEU A 125 -18.97 -2.95 8.57
N ILE A 126 -18.35 -4.14 8.48
CA ILE A 126 -17.64 -4.77 9.60
C ILE A 126 -16.46 -3.90 10.04
N ASP A 127 -15.72 -3.33 9.08
CA ASP A 127 -14.56 -2.47 9.33
C ASP A 127 -14.92 -1.11 9.95
N LEU A 128 -16.18 -0.68 9.85
CA LEU A 128 -16.69 0.50 10.59
C LEU A 128 -16.82 0.25 12.09
N GLU A 129 -16.78 -1.00 12.54
CA GLU A 129 -16.83 -1.42 13.95
C GLU A 129 -18.07 -0.91 14.72
N ASP A 130 -19.15 -0.55 14.01
CA ASP A 130 -20.41 -0.07 14.59
C ASP A 130 -21.53 -1.10 14.37
N PRO A 131 -21.88 -1.92 15.38
CA PRO A 131 -22.94 -2.91 15.26
C PRO A 131 -24.28 -2.34 14.80
N SER A 132 -24.60 -1.08 15.13
CA SER A 132 -25.88 -0.46 14.75
C SER A 132 -26.06 -0.28 13.24
N LEU A 133 -24.97 -0.31 12.47
CA LEU A 133 -25.01 -0.24 11.01
C LEU A 133 -25.26 -1.59 10.35
N THR A 134 -25.25 -2.68 11.14
CA THR A 134 -25.26 -4.06 10.65
C THR A 134 -26.43 -4.89 11.13
N ASP A 135 -27.46 -4.23 11.68
CA ASP A 135 -28.67 -4.89 12.14
C ASP A 135 -29.33 -5.70 11.01
N GLY A 136 -29.52 -7.00 11.27
CA GLY A 136 -30.12 -7.98 10.36
C GLY A 136 -29.16 -8.57 9.33
N LEU A 137 -27.96 -8.01 9.15
CA LEU A 137 -26.98 -8.54 8.20
C LEU A 137 -26.36 -9.86 8.66
N ASP A 138 -26.39 -10.16 9.95
CA ASP A 138 -25.89 -11.41 10.51
C ASP A 138 -26.65 -12.64 9.99
N GLU A 139 -27.99 -12.52 9.86
CA GLU A 139 -28.83 -13.57 9.27
C GLU A 139 -28.56 -13.73 7.78
N LEU A 140 -28.42 -12.62 7.05
CA LEU A 140 -28.13 -12.60 5.62
C LEU A 140 -26.77 -13.25 5.33
N VAL A 141 -25.73 -12.88 6.08
CA VAL A 141 -24.39 -13.44 5.98
C VAL A 141 -24.42 -14.93 6.34
N ALA A 142 -25.05 -15.32 7.43
CA ALA A 142 -25.15 -16.72 7.83
C ALA A 142 -25.93 -17.59 6.81
N ALA A 143 -26.86 -17.00 6.05
CA ALA A 143 -27.62 -17.70 5.01
C ALA A 143 -26.85 -17.81 3.68
N ARG A 144 -26.08 -16.78 3.30
CA ARG A 144 -25.38 -16.71 2.01
C ARG A 144 -23.98 -17.31 2.03
N CYS A 145 -23.26 -17.18 3.14
CA CYS A 145 -21.86 -17.59 3.25
C CYS A 145 -21.72 -19.08 3.58
N ASP A 146 -20.71 -19.70 2.98
CA ASP A 146 -20.16 -20.96 3.49
C ASP A 146 -19.19 -20.73 4.67
N ASP A 147 -18.56 -21.79 5.17
CA ASP A 147 -17.66 -21.68 6.31
C ASP A 147 -16.32 -20.99 5.99
N ALA A 148 -15.87 -21.02 4.73
CA ALA A 148 -14.66 -20.33 4.28
C ALA A 148 -14.91 -18.83 4.10
N ASP A 149 -16.07 -18.46 3.54
CA ASP A 149 -16.54 -17.08 3.45
C ASP A 149 -16.62 -16.43 4.84
N LEU A 150 -17.22 -17.13 5.81
CA LEU A 150 -17.30 -16.64 7.18
C LEU A 150 -15.92 -16.47 7.83
N GLU A 151 -14.94 -17.32 7.51
CA GLU A 151 -13.57 -17.16 7.99
C GLU A 151 -12.89 -15.92 7.39
N MET A 152 -13.15 -15.60 6.13
CA MET A 152 -12.65 -14.40 5.48
C MET A 152 -13.24 -13.11 6.09
N LEU A 153 -14.51 -13.14 6.50
CA LEU A 153 -15.18 -11.99 7.13
C LEU A 153 -14.72 -11.70 8.56
N VAL A 154 -14.06 -12.65 9.24
CA VAL A 154 -13.64 -12.47 10.64
C VAL A 154 -12.24 -11.85 10.69
N PRO A 155 -12.10 -10.59 11.15
CA PRO A 155 -10.80 -9.96 11.29
C PRO A 155 -9.93 -10.69 12.31
N ALA A 156 -8.59 -10.59 12.15
CA ALA A 156 -7.66 -11.19 13.09
C ALA A 156 -7.71 -10.57 14.50
N GLY A 157 -8.18 -9.32 14.59
CA GLY A 157 -8.34 -8.55 15.82
C GLY A 157 -9.73 -8.68 16.45
N ARG A 158 -9.92 -7.99 17.57
CA ARG A 158 -11.24 -7.85 18.19
C ARG A 158 -12.10 -6.93 17.32
N ASN A 159 -13.30 -7.36 16.94
CA ASN A 159 -14.23 -6.55 16.16
C ASN A 159 -15.64 -6.60 16.82
N PRO A 160 -16.22 -5.46 17.24
CA PRO A 160 -17.51 -5.42 17.92
C PRO A 160 -18.69 -5.96 17.09
N VAL A 161 -18.68 -5.78 15.77
CA VAL A 161 -19.71 -6.28 14.86
C VAL A 161 -19.71 -7.81 14.87
N ILE A 162 -18.54 -8.41 14.68
CA ILE A 162 -18.37 -9.87 14.68
C ILE A 162 -18.70 -10.47 16.05
N GLU A 163 -18.35 -9.80 17.15
CA GLU A 163 -18.75 -10.24 18.51
C GLU A 163 -20.28 -10.23 18.67
N ALA A 164 -20.96 -9.17 18.23
CA ALA A 164 -22.42 -9.06 18.29
C ALA A 164 -23.12 -10.10 17.40
N TRP A 165 -22.55 -10.40 16.23
CA TRP A 165 -23.05 -11.44 15.33
C TRP A 165 -22.83 -12.83 15.90
N ALA A 166 -21.64 -13.13 16.43
CA ALA A 166 -21.34 -14.43 17.05
C ALA A 166 -22.23 -14.74 18.26
N ALA A 167 -22.71 -13.71 18.99
CA ALA A 167 -23.66 -13.89 20.08
C ALA A 167 -25.04 -14.39 19.61
N ARG A 168 -25.39 -14.17 18.34
CA ARG A 168 -26.70 -14.51 17.76
C ARG A 168 -26.64 -15.65 16.74
N GLN A 169 -25.50 -15.80 16.06
CA GLN A 169 -25.30 -16.73 14.95
C GLN A 169 -24.23 -17.79 15.28
N PRO A 170 -24.62 -19.06 15.51
CA PRO A 170 -23.68 -20.13 15.84
C PRO A 170 -22.58 -20.37 14.79
N ARG A 171 -22.88 -20.17 13.50
CA ARG A 171 -21.90 -20.34 12.41
C ARG A 171 -20.80 -19.27 12.47
N VAL A 172 -21.17 -18.02 12.73
CA VAL A 172 -20.21 -16.91 12.93
C VAL A 172 -19.37 -17.15 14.18
N ALA A 173 -19.97 -17.63 15.28
CA ALA A 173 -19.23 -17.99 16.48
C ALA A 173 -18.18 -19.08 16.24
N ALA A 174 -18.52 -20.10 15.44
CA ALA A 174 -17.59 -21.17 15.07
C ALA A 174 -16.41 -20.63 14.23
N ALA A 175 -16.66 -19.78 13.24
CA ALA A 175 -15.62 -19.14 12.44
C ALA A 175 -14.68 -18.28 13.31
N LEU A 176 -15.23 -17.49 14.24
CA LEU A 176 -14.46 -16.69 15.19
C LEU A 176 -13.55 -17.53 16.08
N GLU A 177 -14.03 -18.67 16.59
CA GLU A 177 -13.21 -19.57 17.40
C GLU A 177 -12.11 -20.26 16.59
N ARG A 178 -12.37 -20.65 15.34
CA ARG A 178 -11.34 -21.18 14.43
C ARG A 178 -10.25 -20.16 14.18
N GLN A 179 -10.62 -18.90 13.89
CA GLN A 179 -9.66 -17.82 13.68
C GLN A 179 -8.79 -17.55 14.92
N ARG A 180 -9.40 -17.52 16.11
CA ARG A 180 -8.68 -17.39 17.39
C ARG A 180 -7.75 -18.57 17.65
N ALA A 181 -8.17 -19.79 17.33
CA ALA A 181 -7.37 -21.00 17.47
C ALA A 181 -6.15 -20.97 16.53
N ALA A 182 -6.35 -20.62 15.26
CA ALA A 182 -5.29 -20.44 14.28
C ALA A 182 -4.27 -19.39 14.75
N GLY A 183 -4.73 -18.23 15.25
CA GLY A 183 -3.85 -17.20 15.82
C GLY A 183 -3.04 -17.67 17.04
N ARG A 184 -3.64 -18.49 17.93
CA ARG A 184 -2.92 -19.12 19.06
C ARG A 184 -1.88 -20.12 18.57
N ALA A 185 -2.21 -20.96 17.59
CA ALA A 185 -1.30 -21.94 17.01
C ALA A 185 -0.11 -21.27 16.33
N ALA A 186 -0.35 -20.22 15.54
CA ALA A 186 0.71 -19.44 14.90
C ALA A 186 1.69 -18.84 15.93
N ARG A 187 1.18 -18.26 17.02
CA ARG A 187 2.03 -17.75 18.12
C ARG A 187 2.86 -18.84 18.80
N ARG A 188 2.29 -20.03 19.03
CA ARG A 188 3.02 -21.17 19.60
C ARG A 188 4.11 -21.69 18.65
N ALA A 189 3.81 -21.80 17.36
CA ALA A 189 4.78 -22.22 16.35
C ALA A 189 5.95 -21.23 16.24
N MET A 190 5.68 -19.93 16.34
CA MET A 190 6.73 -18.89 16.39
C MET A 190 7.64 -19.05 17.62
N ALA A 191 7.09 -19.39 18.78
CA ALA A 191 7.84 -19.57 20.02
C ALA A 191 8.62 -20.90 20.09
N ALA A 192 8.14 -21.95 19.42
CA ALA A 192 8.68 -23.31 19.48
C ALA A 192 9.69 -23.64 18.36
N GLY A 193 10.31 -22.63 17.73
CA GLY A 193 11.24 -22.84 16.62
C GLY A 193 12.32 -23.88 16.97
N PRO A 194 12.47 -24.97 16.19
CA PRO A 194 13.43 -26.04 16.51
C PRO A 194 14.87 -25.52 16.50
N GLY A 195 15.79 -26.22 17.18
CA GLY A 195 17.23 -25.95 17.14
C GLY A 195 17.76 -26.06 15.70
N ARG A 196 18.01 -24.90 15.07
CA ARG A 196 18.32 -24.72 13.64
C ARG A 196 19.80 -24.90 13.26
N ASP A 197 20.61 -25.47 14.15
CA ASP A 197 22.07 -25.50 14.02
C ASP A 197 22.67 -26.87 13.66
N ALA A 198 21.85 -27.88 13.31
CA ALA A 198 22.34 -29.23 13.03
C ALA A 198 22.91 -29.43 11.61
N GLN A 199 22.48 -28.63 10.62
CA GLN A 199 22.86 -28.78 9.21
C GLN A 199 23.96 -27.79 8.82
N SER A 200 24.97 -28.27 8.10
CA SER A 200 26.03 -27.46 7.50
C SER A 200 25.54 -26.66 6.29
N ASP A 201 26.25 -25.58 5.93
CA ASP A 201 25.89 -24.75 4.78
C ASP A 201 25.94 -25.53 3.46
N ALA A 202 26.85 -26.50 3.34
CA ALA A 202 26.95 -27.38 2.17
C ALA A 202 25.72 -28.29 2.02
N GLU A 203 25.22 -28.85 3.12
CA GLU A 203 24.00 -29.67 3.12
C GLU A 203 22.76 -28.83 2.76
N LEU A 204 22.67 -27.61 3.31
CA LEU A 204 21.59 -26.67 2.98
C LEU A 204 21.64 -26.26 1.51
N LEU A 205 22.82 -25.99 0.96
CA LEU A 205 22.99 -25.66 -0.46
C LEU A 205 22.59 -26.83 -1.37
N ALA A 206 23.02 -28.05 -1.03
CA ALA A 206 22.62 -29.25 -1.76
C ALA A 206 21.10 -29.47 -1.71
N LEU A 207 20.48 -29.24 -0.55
CA LEU A 207 19.02 -29.31 -0.38
C LEU A 207 18.30 -28.25 -1.21
N ALA A 208 18.81 -27.01 -1.24
CA ALA A 208 18.27 -25.93 -2.07
C ALA A 208 18.32 -26.26 -3.57
N ARG A 209 19.45 -26.78 -4.07
CA ARG A 209 19.63 -27.16 -5.49
C ARG A 209 18.73 -28.30 -5.94
N ARG A 210 18.36 -29.23 -5.05
CA ARG A 210 17.40 -30.30 -5.35
C ARG A 210 15.99 -29.79 -5.65
N ARG A 211 15.64 -28.57 -5.22
CA ARG A 211 14.32 -27.94 -5.45
C ARG A 211 13.13 -28.81 -4.97
N GLY A 212 13.37 -29.67 -3.98
CA GLY A 212 12.37 -30.54 -3.36
C GLY A 212 11.77 -29.97 -2.08
N GLU A 213 11.24 -30.87 -1.25
CA GLU A 213 10.82 -30.56 0.12
C GLU A 213 11.99 -29.97 0.93
N GLY A 214 11.72 -28.96 1.75
CA GLY A 214 12.75 -28.29 2.57
C GLY A 214 13.66 -27.29 1.82
N ALA A 215 13.67 -27.24 0.49
CA ALA A 215 14.55 -26.34 -0.27
C ALA A 215 14.34 -24.85 0.05
N ILE A 216 13.09 -24.40 0.21
CA ILE A 216 12.78 -23.01 0.58
C ILE A 216 13.28 -22.69 1.99
N ALA A 217 13.10 -23.61 2.94
CA ALA A 217 13.60 -23.45 4.30
C ALA A 217 15.13 -23.36 4.31
N ALA A 218 15.80 -24.19 3.51
CA ALA A 218 17.24 -24.14 3.34
C ALA A 218 17.73 -22.80 2.76
N ILE A 219 17.05 -22.28 1.73
CA ILE A 219 17.36 -20.95 1.15
C ILE A 219 17.25 -19.85 2.21
N PHE A 220 16.18 -19.84 3.01
CA PHE A 220 16.02 -18.84 4.07
C PHE A 220 17.06 -19.01 5.17
N GLU A 221 17.42 -20.24 5.52
CA GLU A 221 18.46 -20.49 6.52
C GLU A 221 19.85 -20.04 6.02
N LEU A 222 20.19 -20.29 4.75
CA LEU A 222 21.40 -19.75 4.12
C LEU A 222 21.41 -18.21 4.13
N GLY A 223 20.26 -17.57 3.85
CA GLY A 223 20.12 -16.11 3.93
C GLY A 223 20.29 -15.58 5.35
N ARG A 224 19.67 -16.22 6.34
CA ARG A 224 19.80 -15.88 7.76
C ARG A 224 21.25 -15.96 8.23
N ARG A 225 21.97 -17.00 7.80
CA ARG A 225 23.39 -17.22 8.09
C ARG A 225 24.33 -16.32 7.28
N ARG A 226 23.81 -15.60 6.26
CA ARG A 226 24.59 -14.75 5.34
C ARG A 226 25.74 -15.52 4.70
N THR A 227 25.43 -16.69 4.15
CA THR A 227 26.46 -17.57 3.56
C THR A 227 26.78 -17.13 2.13
N PRO A 228 28.06 -17.08 1.71
CA PRO A 228 28.41 -16.69 0.33
C PRO A 228 27.77 -17.58 -0.74
N ALA A 229 27.54 -18.85 -0.40
CA ALA A 229 26.89 -19.83 -1.27
C ALA A 229 25.48 -19.42 -1.75
N LEU A 230 24.80 -18.52 -1.04
CA LEU A 230 23.52 -17.98 -1.51
C LEU A 230 23.68 -17.11 -2.77
N LEU A 231 24.82 -16.45 -2.95
CA LEU A 231 25.12 -15.66 -4.15
C LEU A 231 25.30 -16.57 -5.36
N ASP A 232 26.03 -17.69 -5.20
CA ASP A 232 26.21 -18.68 -6.26
C ASP A 232 24.86 -19.31 -6.64
N LEU A 233 24.01 -19.62 -5.63
CA LEU A 233 22.66 -20.11 -5.88
C LEU A 233 21.80 -19.09 -6.64
N ALA A 234 22.01 -17.79 -6.42
CA ALA A 234 21.30 -16.75 -7.18
C ALA A 234 21.69 -16.78 -8.65
N GLU A 235 22.97 -16.91 -8.97
CA GLU A 235 23.46 -17.03 -10.36
C GLU A 235 22.94 -18.29 -11.06
N GLU A 236 22.74 -19.37 -10.32
CA GLU A 236 22.13 -20.59 -10.87
C GLU A 236 20.62 -20.45 -11.13
N LEU A 237 19.89 -19.81 -10.20
CA LEU A 237 18.43 -19.86 -10.18
C LEU A 237 17.74 -18.66 -10.85
N LEU A 238 18.32 -17.46 -10.76
CA LEU A 238 17.66 -16.24 -11.22
C LEU A 238 17.63 -16.05 -12.74
N PRO A 239 18.63 -16.50 -13.53
CA PRO A 239 18.54 -16.45 -14.99
C PRO A 239 17.47 -17.38 -15.59
N GLN A 240 16.91 -18.30 -14.81
CA GLN A 240 15.85 -19.21 -15.25
C GLN A 240 14.49 -18.49 -15.26
N ARG A 241 13.45 -19.12 -15.85
CA ARG A 241 12.08 -18.59 -15.78
C ARG A 241 11.69 -18.33 -14.31
N PRO A 242 10.86 -17.31 -14.04
CA PRO A 242 10.38 -17.00 -12.69
C PRO A 242 9.93 -18.27 -11.97
N SER A 243 10.49 -18.51 -10.79
CA SER A 243 10.21 -19.68 -9.99
C SER A 243 10.06 -19.32 -8.53
N ARG A 244 9.27 -20.10 -7.78
CA ARG A 244 9.12 -19.91 -6.34
C ARG A 244 10.45 -19.95 -5.58
N PHE A 245 11.43 -20.71 -6.09
CA PHE A 245 12.77 -20.82 -5.52
C PHE A 245 13.61 -19.57 -5.80
N GLY A 246 13.56 -19.03 -7.03
CA GLY A 246 14.16 -17.73 -7.34
C GLY A 246 13.54 -16.62 -6.50
N GLY A 247 12.22 -16.61 -6.33
CA GLY A 247 11.53 -15.68 -5.42
C GLY A 247 11.90 -15.86 -3.94
N ALA A 248 12.27 -17.07 -3.51
CA ALA A 248 12.82 -17.31 -2.17
C ALA A 248 14.25 -16.77 -2.04
N VAL A 249 15.11 -16.98 -3.06
CA VAL A 249 16.48 -16.43 -3.09
C VAL A 249 16.47 -14.91 -3.06
N CYS A 250 15.65 -14.25 -3.90
CA CYS A 250 15.52 -12.78 -3.88
C CYS A 250 15.09 -12.25 -2.51
N ARG A 251 14.21 -12.96 -1.80
CA ARG A 251 13.81 -12.60 -0.43
C ARG A 251 14.92 -12.82 0.58
N ALA A 252 15.64 -13.94 0.50
CA ALA A 252 16.76 -14.25 1.38
C ALA A 252 17.93 -13.25 1.22
N LEU A 253 18.21 -12.82 -0.01
CA LEU A 253 19.26 -11.84 -0.31
C LEU A 253 18.91 -10.41 0.13
N ARG A 254 17.62 -10.07 0.22
CA ARG A 254 17.15 -8.71 0.55
C ARG A 254 17.73 -8.19 1.87
N ASP A 255 17.89 -9.08 2.86
CA ASP A 255 18.35 -8.73 4.21
C ASP A 255 19.78 -9.23 4.50
N TYR A 256 20.52 -9.67 3.47
CA TYR A 256 21.86 -10.25 3.63
C TYR A 256 22.85 -9.25 4.22
N GLY A 257 22.94 -8.05 3.63
CA GLY A 257 23.86 -7.01 4.09
C GLY A 257 24.87 -6.52 3.03
N PRO A 258 25.74 -5.56 3.42
CA PRO A 258 26.71 -4.91 2.53
C PRO A 258 27.82 -5.82 1.99
N GLU A 259 28.00 -7.02 2.55
CA GLU A 259 28.96 -8.03 2.09
C GLU A 259 28.67 -8.49 0.65
N THR A 260 27.42 -8.34 0.21
CA THR A 260 26.97 -8.67 -1.16
C THR A 260 27.39 -7.65 -2.22
N LEU A 261 27.88 -6.46 -1.84
CA LEU A 261 28.10 -5.33 -2.75
C LEU A 261 29.05 -5.64 -3.92
N PRO A 262 30.20 -6.31 -3.74
CA PRO A 262 31.08 -6.63 -4.87
C PRO A 262 30.34 -7.43 -5.95
N ARG A 263 29.53 -8.41 -5.54
CA ARG A 263 28.78 -9.25 -6.47
C ARG A 263 27.58 -8.51 -7.07
N ALA A 264 26.86 -7.74 -6.28
CA ALA A 264 25.74 -6.92 -6.75
C ALA A 264 26.17 -5.90 -7.81
N ARG A 265 27.36 -5.30 -7.70
CA ARG A 265 27.93 -4.41 -8.71
C ARG A 265 28.19 -5.13 -10.02
N ALA A 266 28.79 -6.32 -9.98
CA ALA A 266 29.03 -7.14 -11.16
C ALA A 266 27.71 -7.49 -11.85
N TRP A 267 26.73 -7.99 -11.10
CA TRP A 267 25.40 -8.32 -11.63
C TRP A 267 24.68 -7.12 -12.27
N ALA A 268 24.73 -5.96 -11.62
CA ALA A 268 24.12 -4.74 -12.15
C ALA A 268 24.81 -4.24 -13.43
N ALA A 269 26.15 -4.32 -13.50
CA ALA A 269 26.92 -3.88 -14.66
C ALA A 269 26.74 -4.81 -15.87
N GLU A 270 26.67 -6.12 -15.65
CA GLU A 270 26.51 -7.12 -16.73
C GLU A 270 25.11 -7.12 -17.37
N ARG A 271 24.10 -6.59 -16.65
CA ARG A 271 22.69 -6.58 -17.08
C ARG A 271 22.13 -7.97 -17.42
N GLY A 272 22.62 -9.00 -16.73
CA GLY A 272 22.16 -10.38 -16.87
C GLY A 272 20.98 -10.73 -15.95
N GLY A 273 20.70 -12.03 -15.79
CA GLY A 273 19.57 -12.54 -15.00
C GLY A 273 19.57 -12.17 -13.51
N CYS A 274 20.70 -11.69 -12.97
CA CYS A 274 20.83 -11.20 -11.59
C CYS A 274 20.77 -9.67 -11.46
N ALA A 275 20.60 -8.92 -12.55
CA ALA A 275 20.71 -7.46 -12.53
C ALA A 275 19.69 -6.79 -11.60
N ASP A 276 18.42 -7.22 -11.62
CA ASP A 276 17.36 -6.66 -10.75
C ASP A 276 17.69 -6.85 -9.26
N ILE A 277 18.11 -8.05 -8.83
CA ILE A 277 18.50 -8.25 -7.42
C ILE A 277 19.77 -7.48 -7.08
N GLY A 278 20.73 -7.36 -8.02
CA GLY A 278 21.91 -6.53 -7.87
C GLY A 278 21.54 -5.07 -7.58
N LEU A 279 20.69 -4.47 -8.42
CA LEU A 279 20.21 -3.09 -8.24
C LEU A 279 19.45 -2.89 -6.93
N ARG A 280 18.63 -3.86 -6.49
CA ARG A 280 17.95 -3.83 -5.19
C ARG A 280 18.92 -3.83 -4.02
N ILE A 281 19.98 -4.64 -4.10
CA ILE A 281 21.06 -4.67 -3.12
C ILE A 281 21.80 -3.32 -3.11
N LEU A 282 22.15 -2.77 -4.28
CA LEU A 282 22.82 -1.47 -4.38
C LEU A 282 21.95 -0.34 -3.81
N ALA A 283 20.64 -0.34 -4.08
CA ALA A 283 19.72 0.64 -3.50
C ALA A 283 19.75 0.60 -1.96
N ARG A 284 19.72 -0.61 -1.37
CA ARG A 284 19.65 -0.78 0.08
C ARG A 284 20.99 -0.57 0.79
N TYR A 285 22.08 -1.09 0.24
CA TYR A 285 23.38 -1.18 0.91
C TYR A 285 24.51 -0.44 0.21
N GLY A 286 24.32 -0.01 -1.04
CA GLY A 286 25.35 0.61 -1.87
C GLY A 286 25.96 1.87 -1.24
N THR A 287 27.09 2.28 -1.79
CA THR A 287 27.82 3.49 -1.43
C THR A 287 27.68 4.54 -2.54
N ARG A 288 28.35 5.68 -2.39
CA ARG A 288 28.37 6.72 -3.44
C ARG A 288 28.91 6.23 -4.79
N GLN A 289 29.73 5.17 -4.80
CA GLN A 289 30.21 4.54 -6.03
C GLN A 289 29.07 3.96 -6.88
N ASP A 290 27.95 3.59 -6.25
CA ASP A 290 26.83 2.90 -6.89
C ASP A 290 25.79 3.87 -7.47
N ILE A 291 25.96 5.18 -7.25
CA ILE A 291 25.05 6.22 -7.75
C ILE A 291 24.84 6.15 -9.28
N PRO A 292 25.88 6.01 -10.13
CA PRO A 292 25.69 5.99 -11.58
C PRO A 292 24.76 4.85 -12.05
N LEU A 293 24.89 3.65 -11.48
CA LEU A 293 24.05 2.50 -11.82
C LEU A 293 22.58 2.74 -11.41
N LEU A 294 22.36 3.32 -10.22
CA LEU A 294 21.01 3.66 -9.76
C LEU A 294 20.40 4.82 -10.55
N MET A 295 21.20 5.81 -10.94
CA MET A 295 20.75 6.93 -11.78
C MET A 295 20.32 6.45 -13.16
N GLU A 296 21.10 5.55 -13.77
CA GLU A 296 20.76 4.99 -15.06
C GLU A 296 19.45 4.18 -15.01
N GLU A 297 19.28 3.36 -13.96
CA GLU A 297 18.03 2.62 -13.75
C GLU A 297 16.84 3.56 -13.54
N LEU A 298 16.99 4.60 -12.70
CA LEU A 298 15.93 5.59 -12.48
C LEU A 298 15.56 6.31 -13.78
N GLN A 299 16.54 6.73 -14.57
CA GLN A 299 16.31 7.40 -15.85
C GLN A 299 15.56 6.48 -16.81
N GLY A 300 15.97 5.21 -16.92
CA GLY A 300 15.31 4.22 -17.75
C GLY A 300 13.86 3.94 -17.32
N ALA A 301 13.62 3.81 -16.01
CA ALA A 301 12.29 3.57 -15.45
C ALA A 301 11.36 4.77 -15.67
N VAL A 302 11.83 6.00 -15.42
CA VAL A 302 11.05 7.23 -15.64
C VAL A 302 10.74 7.43 -17.13
N ALA A 303 11.71 7.22 -18.01
CA ALA A 303 11.52 7.36 -19.46
C ALA A 303 10.47 6.38 -20.01
N ARG A 304 10.46 5.15 -19.51
CA ARG A 304 9.49 4.10 -19.89
C ARG A 304 8.18 4.15 -19.09
N ARG A 305 8.07 5.06 -18.11
CA ARG A 305 6.94 5.13 -17.14
C ARG A 305 6.74 3.83 -16.35
N GLU A 306 7.81 3.09 -16.08
CA GLU A 306 7.81 1.87 -15.27
C GLU A 306 7.92 2.20 -13.78
N TRP A 307 6.85 2.77 -13.22
CA TRP A 307 6.88 3.32 -11.85
C TRP A 307 7.21 2.29 -10.77
N GLY A 308 6.80 1.02 -10.95
CA GLY A 308 7.18 -0.06 -10.03
C GLY A 308 8.71 -0.29 -9.98
N GLY A 309 9.38 -0.21 -11.14
CA GLY A 309 10.84 -0.36 -11.25
C GLY A 309 11.61 0.82 -10.66
N ALA A 310 11.02 2.01 -10.62
CA ALA A 310 11.66 3.21 -10.08
C ALA A 310 11.83 3.19 -8.55
N ALA A 311 11.09 2.34 -7.81
CA ALA A 311 11.05 2.34 -6.36
C ALA A 311 12.44 2.12 -5.71
N GLY A 312 13.16 1.08 -6.15
CA GLY A 312 14.50 0.76 -5.63
C GLY A 312 15.51 1.91 -5.87
N PRO A 313 15.70 2.37 -7.11
CA PRO A 313 16.56 3.49 -7.42
C PRO A 313 16.24 4.77 -6.63
N ILE A 314 14.96 5.13 -6.48
CA ILE A 314 14.53 6.30 -5.70
C ILE A 314 14.96 6.19 -4.24
N GLU A 315 14.68 5.04 -3.60
CA GLU A 315 15.09 4.80 -2.21
C GLU A 315 16.61 4.87 -2.03
N GLY A 316 17.34 4.23 -2.95
CA GLY A 316 18.80 4.18 -2.91
C GLY A 316 19.44 5.55 -3.10
N LEU A 317 19.04 6.30 -4.13
CA LEU A 317 19.54 7.64 -4.40
C LEU A 317 19.18 8.62 -3.28
N GLY A 318 17.99 8.48 -2.70
CA GLY A 318 17.56 9.22 -1.51
C GLY A 318 18.44 8.93 -0.28
N ARG A 319 18.71 7.65 0.01
CA ARG A 319 19.61 7.21 1.10
C ARG A 319 21.04 7.73 0.90
N LEU A 320 21.54 7.69 -0.34
CA LEU A 320 22.88 8.14 -0.72
C LEU A 320 23.01 9.66 -0.83
N ARG A 321 21.89 10.40 -0.73
CA ARG A 321 21.81 11.86 -0.89
C ARG A 321 22.36 12.33 -2.24
N ALA A 322 22.03 11.59 -3.31
CA ALA A 322 22.44 11.92 -4.67
C ALA A 322 21.62 13.11 -5.22
N GLY A 323 22.18 14.32 -5.13
CA GLY A 323 21.50 15.56 -5.58
C GLY A 323 21.17 15.58 -7.08
N GLU A 324 21.93 14.87 -7.90
CA GLU A 324 21.66 14.71 -9.35
C GLU A 324 20.35 13.97 -9.66
N ALA A 325 19.77 13.24 -8.69
CA ALA A 325 18.48 12.58 -8.86
C ALA A 325 17.29 13.55 -8.82
N VAL A 326 17.46 14.76 -8.27
CA VAL A 326 16.37 15.70 -7.97
C VAL A 326 15.46 15.99 -9.18
N PRO A 327 15.97 16.24 -10.40
CA PRO A 327 15.11 16.45 -11.57
C PRO A 327 14.19 15.25 -11.85
N LEU A 328 14.71 14.02 -11.78
CA LEU A 328 13.94 12.80 -11.99
C LEU A 328 12.93 12.56 -10.87
N LEU A 329 13.28 12.87 -9.62
CA LEU A 329 12.36 12.80 -8.49
C LEU A 329 11.18 13.76 -8.64
N LYS A 330 11.42 14.99 -9.11
CA LYS A 330 10.36 15.98 -9.39
C LYS A 330 9.44 15.52 -10.51
N THR A 331 10.01 14.94 -11.58
CA THR A 331 9.24 14.34 -12.67
C THR A 331 8.39 13.18 -12.15
N ALA A 332 8.97 12.26 -11.39
CA ALA A 332 8.26 11.11 -10.83
C ALA A 332 7.11 11.56 -9.90
N TRP A 333 7.32 12.56 -9.05
CA TRP A 333 6.25 13.12 -8.19
C TRP A 333 5.05 13.60 -9.01
N THR A 334 5.31 14.23 -10.15
CA THR A 334 4.29 14.87 -10.98
C THR A 334 3.59 13.86 -11.89
N GLU A 335 4.37 13.03 -12.58
CA GLU A 335 3.91 12.19 -13.68
C GLU A 335 3.43 10.81 -13.23
N SER A 336 3.93 10.30 -12.10
CA SER A 336 3.63 8.94 -11.68
C SER A 336 2.14 8.75 -11.45
N THR A 337 1.62 7.66 -12.03
CA THR A 337 0.25 7.19 -11.82
C THR A 337 0.17 6.23 -10.63
N TYR A 338 1.32 5.76 -10.14
CA TYR A 338 1.43 4.85 -9.02
C TYR A 338 1.67 5.63 -7.73
N ALA A 339 0.59 5.98 -7.03
CA ALA A 339 0.64 6.81 -5.83
C ALA A 339 1.48 6.17 -4.73
N TYR A 340 1.46 4.84 -4.58
CA TYR A 340 2.26 4.09 -3.60
C TYR A 340 3.79 4.31 -3.72
N LEU A 341 4.26 4.83 -4.85
CA LEU A 341 5.66 5.27 -5.03
C LEU A 341 5.97 6.59 -4.34
N ARG A 342 4.99 7.49 -4.18
CA ARG A 342 5.18 8.87 -3.70
C ARG A 342 5.78 9.00 -2.30
N PRO A 343 5.50 8.15 -1.30
CA PRO A 343 6.19 8.22 -0.01
C PRO A 343 7.72 8.11 -0.16
N ARG A 344 8.18 7.24 -1.09
CA ARG A 344 9.60 7.04 -1.40
C ARG A 344 10.18 8.26 -2.11
N ILE A 345 9.43 8.84 -3.07
CA ILE A 345 9.82 10.06 -3.78
C ILE A 345 10.00 11.22 -2.80
N LEU A 346 9.02 11.47 -1.93
CA LEU A 346 9.09 12.57 -0.95
C LEU A 346 10.25 12.37 0.01
N THR A 347 10.42 11.16 0.54
CA THR A 347 11.55 10.82 1.41
C THR A 347 12.90 11.07 0.70
N ALA A 348 13.02 10.69 -0.57
CA ALA A 348 14.23 10.93 -1.35
C ALA A 348 14.48 12.42 -1.61
N LEU A 349 13.44 13.20 -1.95
CA LEU A 349 13.52 14.66 -2.12
C LEU A 349 13.98 15.35 -0.83
N THR A 350 13.37 15.02 0.31
CA THR A 350 13.74 15.58 1.63
C THR A 350 15.19 15.29 1.99
N ARG A 351 15.75 14.15 1.57
CA ARG A 351 17.15 13.78 1.84
C ARG A 351 18.17 14.38 0.88
N THR A 352 17.79 14.59 -0.38
CA THR A 352 18.67 15.03 -1.47
C THR A 352 18.68 16.54 -1.66
N ALA A 353 17.54 17.20 -1.50
CA ALA A 353 17.40 18.65 -1.64
C ALA A 353 16.31 19.20 -0.69
N PRO A 354 16.61 19.36 0.62
CA PRO A 354 15.62 19.74 1.63
C PRO A 354 14.84 21.02 1.30
N HIS A 355 15.52 22.09 0.84
CA HIS A 355 14.85 23.35 0.47
C HIS A 355 13.92 23.19 -0.74
N THR A 356 14.33 22.42 -1.74
CA THR A 356 13.47 22.09 -2.89
C THR A 356 12.28 21.24 -2.45
N ALA A 357 12.46 20.37 -1.45
CA ALA A 357 11.42 19.48 -0.95
C ALA A 357 10.30 20.21 -0.19
N GLU A 358 10.54 21.42 0.34
CA GLU A 358 9.55 22.15 1.15
C GLU A 358 8.20 22.32 0.44
N SER A 359 8.18 22.64 -0.87
CA SER A 359 6.91 22.74 -1.60
C SER A 359 6.17 21.40 -1.70
N TYR A 360 6.91 20.30 -1.81
CA TYR A 360 6.38 18.94 -1.90
C TYR A 360 5.91 18.41 -0.54
N THR A 361 6.56 18.80 0.55
CA THR A 361 6.11 18.44 1.90
C THR A 361 4.86 19.22 2.28
N VAL A 362 4.73 20.49 1.89
CA VAL A 362 3.47 21.23 2.03
C VAL A 362 2.37 20.54 1.22
N GLU A 363 2.61 20.24 -0.06
CA GLU A 363 1.66 19.48 -0.88
C GLU A 363 1.26 18.15 -0.23
N GLY A 364 2.26 17.43 0.29
CA GLY A 364 2.12 16.09 0.84
C GLY A 364 1.15 15.97 2.02
N LEU A 365 0.86 17.05 2.75
CA LEU A 365 -0.13 17.04 3.84
C LEU A 365 -1.57 16.78 3.36
N TRP A 366 -1.84 16.92 2.07
CA TRP A 366 -3.14 16.64 1.43
C TRP A 366 -3.10 15.44 0.47
N ASP A 367 -1.96 14.77 0.35
CA ASP A 367 -1.81 13.65 -0.59
C ASP A 367 -2.68 12.44 -0.22
N CYS A 368 -3.03 11.59 -1.19
CA CYS A 368 -3.82 10.40 -0.91
C CYS A 368 -3.07 9.32 -0.13
N GLU A 369 -1.75 9.24 -0.25
CA GLU A 369 -0.99 8.23 0.48
C GLU A 369 -0.69 8.70 1.91
N ASP A 370 -1.03 7.86 2.87
CA ASP A 370 -0.71 8.05 4.29
C ASP A 370 0.81 8.20 4.53
N GLY A 371 1.65 7.40 3.86
CA GLY A 371 3.10 7.49 3.95
C GLY A 371 3.65 8.83 3.46
N VAL A 372 2.99 9.46 2.47
CA VAL A 372 3.32 10.83 2.04
C VAL A 372 2.92 11.81 3.12
N ARG A 373 1.68 11.71 3.64
CA ARG A 373 1.20 12.59 4.72
C ARG A 373 2.07 12.48 5.98
N ALA A 374 2.55 11.29 6.33
CA ALA A 374 3.41 11.06 7.48
C ALA A 374 4.79 11.73 7.30
N GLU A 375 5.40 11.60 6.12
CA GLU A 375 6.69 12.24 5.81
C GLU A 375 6.56 13.77 5.71
N ALA A 376 5.48 14.24 5.10
CA ALA A 376 5.11 15.65 5.05
C ALA A 376 4.90 16.22 6.47
N ALA A 377 4.18 15.51 7.34
CA ALA A 377 3.93 15.94 8.70
C ALA A 377 5.22 16.10 9.52
N ARG A 378 6.24 15.28 9.27
CA ARG A 378 7.54 15.40 9.95
C ARG A 378 8.36 16.61 9.52
N SER A 379 8.21 17.06 8.28
CA SER A 379 9.20 17.94 7.63
C SER A 379 8.63 19.23 7.04
N ALA A 380 7.30 19.36 6.90
CA ALA A 380 6.69 20.55 6.36
C ALA A 380 7.04 21.81 7.20
N PRO A 381 7.26 22.96 6.56
CA PRO A 381 7.46 24.22 7.26
C PRO A 381 6.22 24.56 8.09
N LEU A 382 6.43 25.08 9.31
CA LEU A 382 5.34 25.53 10.18
C LEU A 382 4.91 26.94 9.79
N THR A 383 3.81 26.99 9.05
CA THR A 383 3.09 28.21 8.68
C THR A 383 1.71 28.17 9.32
N ARG A 384 0.95 29.25 9.23
CA ARG A 384 -0.45 29.25 9.70
C ARG A 384 -1.30 28.17 9.01
N ASP A 385 -1.14 28.03 7.69
CA ASP A 385 -1.90 27.08 6.86
C ASP A 385 -1.52 25.62 7.18
N THR A 386 -0.23 25.31 7.14
CA THR A 386 0.25 23.95 7.45
C THR A 386 -0.03 23.58 8.91
N GLY A 387 0.06 24.53 9.85
CA GLY A 387 -0.31 24.30 11.25
C GLY A 387 -1.79 23.97 11.44
N LEU A 388 -2.69 24.60 10.68
CA LEU A 388 -4.12 24.24 10.68
C LEU A 388 -4.33 22.84 10.11
N ARG A 389 -3.67 22.51 9.00
CA ARG A 389 -3.76 21.18 8.39
C ARG A 389 -3.23 20.08 9.31
N LEU A 390 -2.09 20.30 9.97
CA LEU A 390 -1.53 19.35 10.94
C LEU A 390 -2.46 19.10 12.12
N ARG A 391 -3.14 20.14 12.64
CA ARG A 391 -4.15 19.97 13.71
C ARG A 391 -5.31 19.09 13.25
N ARG A 392 -5.82 19.34 12.04
CA ARG A 392 -6.87 18.49 11.44
C ARG A 392 -6.40 17.05 11.31
N LEU A 393 -5.21 16.80 10.76
CA LEU A 393 -4.65 15.46 10.63
C LEU A 393 -4.48 14.76 11.99
N HIS A 394 -4.00 15.45 13.01
CA HIS A 394 -3.82 14.88 14.35
C HIS A 394 -5.15 14.43 14.98
N GLN A 395 -6.21 15.21 14.77
CA GLN A 395 -7.53 15.01 15.37
C GLN A 395 -8.46 14.11 14.54
N ASP A 396 -8.12 13.85 13.27
CA ASP A 396 -8.94 13.04 12.37
C ASP A 396 -8.89 11.56 12.78
N GLY A 397 -10.03 11.03 13.24
CA GLY A 397 -10.16 9.63 13.65
C GLY A 397 -10.08 8.64 12.49
N ALA A 398 -10.33 9.08 11.26
CA ALA A 398 -10.21 8.26 10.06
C ALA A 398 -8.77 8.21 9.51
N GLU A 399 -7.87 9.05 10.03
CA GLU A 399 -6.47 9.10 9.60
C GLU A 399 -5.62 7.98 10.21
N ASP A 400 -4.61 7.55 9.45
CA ASP A 400 -3.62 6.58 9.91
C ASP A 400 -2.97 7.03 11.25
N PRO A 401 -2.89 6.15 12.26
CA PRO A 401 -2.30 6.47 13.55
C PRO A 401 -0.87 7.04 13.46
N GLY A 402 -0.06 6.57 12.50
CA GLY A 402 1.29 7.05 12.26
C GLY A 402 1.31 8.50 11.75
N VAL A 403 0.40 8.87 10.84
CA VAL A 403 0.22 10.25 10.40
C VAL A 403 -0.24 11.15 11.56
N ARG A 404 -1.22 10.70 12.35
CA ARG A 404 -1.74 11.45 13.52
C ARG A 404 -0.64 11.72 14.55
N ALA A 405 0.19 10.72 14.82
CA ALA A 405 1.33 10.83 15.73
C ALA A 405 2.39 11.80 15.18
N ALA A 406 2.74 11.69 13.89
CA ALA A 406 3.68 12.60 13.25
C ALA A 406 3.21 14.05 13.26
N ALA A 407 1.91 14.28 12.98
CA ALA A 407 1.32 15.62 13.01
C ALA A 407 1.28 16.21 14.43
N GLY A 408 0.92 15.41 15.43
CA GLY A 408 0.94 15.82 16.84
C GLY A 408 2.33 16.19 17.31
N ALA A 409 3.34 15.37 17.01
CA ALA A 409 4.73 15.66 17.34
C ALA A 409 5.23 16.95 16.68
N ARG A 410 4.88 17.20 15.41
CA ARG A 410 5.26 18.41 14.69
C ARG A 410 4.64 19.69 15.26
N LEU A 411 3.45 19.61 15.86
CA LEU A 411 2.80 20.77 16.48
C LEU A 411 3.42 21.16 17.84
N MET A 412 4.22 20.27 18.44
CA MET A 412 4.90 20.51 19.72
C MET A 412 6.31 21.09 19.55
N THR A 413 6.86 21.06 18.34
CA THR A 413 8.16 21.67 17.97
C THR A 413 7.97 23.13 17.58
#